data_AF-A0A9E8CAD1-F1
#
_entry.id   AF-A0A9E8CAD1-F1
#
_cell.length_a   1.000
_cell.length_b   1.000
_cell.length_c   1.000
_cell.angle_alpha   90.00
_cell.angle_beta   90.00
_cell.angle_gamma   90.00
#
_symmetry.space_group_name_H-M   'P 1'
#
loop_
_entity.id
_entity.type
_entity.pdbx_description
1 polymer ?
#
loop_
_entity_poly.entity_id
_entity_poly.type
_entity_poly.pdbx_seq_one_letter_code
_entity_poly.pdbx_strand_id
1 'polypeptide(L)'
;MEHTKAFLGIGRADAAKAVTRLIAETDGIAVRPDHRREGVGRKIKLFCDSFAARHHAAIMVSVTTNEAAAGLNHEAGHIVFERCDGLVIKYVDTVGEPLIWLHDLDGTIPEAAWSVSVLGKTYGPTIVVGEQRAIRRGNTDKDIQWVFAVDAAGHTVA
;
A
#
# COMPACT_ATOMS: atom_id res chain seq x y z
N MET A 1 23.28 4.78 -31.56
CA MET A 1 22.79 4.19 -30.29
C MET A 1 22.29 5.35 -29.42
N GLU A 2 21.09 5.87 -29.72
CA GLU A 2 20.57 7.11 -29.09
C GLU A 2 19.04 7.10 -28.91
N HIS A 3 18.38 5.94 -28.93
CA HIS A 3 16.93 5.84 -28.75
C HIS A 3 16.49 5.35 -27.35
N THR A 4 17.43 5.00 -26.47
CA THR A 4 17.11 4.36 -25.18
C THR A 4 16.74 5.35 -24.07
N LYS A 5 17.06 6.64 -24.20
CA LYS A 5 16.77 7.64 -23.15
C LYS A 5 15.34 8.20 -23.18
N ALA A 6 14.68 8.20 -24.33
CA ALA A 6 13.31 8.73 -24.44
C ALA A 6 12.24 7.75 -23.91
N PHE A 7 12.51 6.44 -23.93
CA PHE A 7 11.57 5.42 -23.47
C PHE A 7 11.48 5.30 -21.94
N LEU A 8 12.55 5.65 -21.21
CA LEU A 8 12.58 5.59 -19.73
C LEU A 8 11.60 6.57 -19.07
N GLY A 9 11.37 7.74 -19.67
CA GLY A 9 10.41 8.73 -19.17
C GLY A 9 8.94 8.32 -19.36
N ILE A 10 8.66 7.61 -20.45
CA ILE A 10 7.32 7.07 -20.76
C ILE A 10 7.01 5.87 -19.84
N GLY A 11 7.97 4.97 -19.65
CA GLY A 11 7.84 3.81 -18.75
C GLY A 11 7.54 4.19 -17.30
N ARG A 12 8.19 5.23 -16.76
CA ARG A 12 7.93 5.71 -15.38
C ARG A 12 6.54 6.33 -15.21
N ALA A 13 6.08 7.12 -16.19
CA ALA A 13 4.76 7.73 -16.15
C ALA A 13 3.65 6.67 -16.29
N ASP A 14 3.88 5.63 -17.10
CA ASP A 14 2.95 4.52 -17.25
C ASP A 14 2.97 3.59 -16.03
N ALA A 15 4.12 3.36 -15.41
CA ALA A 15 4.24 2.65 -14.14
C ALA A 15 3.54 3.41 -13.00
N ALA A 16 3.69 4.74 -12.92
CA ALA A 16 2.98 5.56 -11.95
C ALA A 16 1.46 5.47 -12.15
N LYS A 17 0.97 5.61 -13.39
CA LYS A 17 -0.46 5.42 -13.71
C LYS A 17 -0.94 4.00 -13.40
N ALA A 18 -0.12 2.98 -13.62
CA ALA A 18 -0.45 1.60 -13.29
C ALA A 18 -0.59 1.41 -11.77
N VAL A 19 0.35 1.95 -10.98
CA VAL A 19 0.30 1.96 -9.52
C VAL A 19 -0.95 2.71 -9.03
N THR A 20 -1.23 3.92 -9.52
CA THR A 20 -2.42 4.69 -9.12
C THR A 20 -3.75 3.99 -9.48
N ARG A 21 -3.76 3.12 -10.49
CA ARG A 21 -4.96 2.33 -10.85
C ARG A 21 -5.14 1.09 -9.99
N LEU A 22 -4.03 0.48 -9.55
CA LEU A 22 -4.04 -0.79 -8.85
C LEU A 22 -4.08 -0.64 -7.33
N ILE A 23 -3.91 0.58 -6.82
CA ILE A 23 -3.86 0.86 -5.40
C ILE A 23 -4.93 1.88 -5.04
N ALA A 24 -5.78 1.49 -4.09
CA ALA A 24 -6.74 2.38 -3.46
C ALA A 24 -6.26 2.73 -2.06
N GLU A 25 -6.61 3.93 -1.60
CA GLU A 25 -6.31 4.40 -0.25
C GLU A 25 -7.62 4.74 0.48
N THR A 26 -7.68 4.36 1.76
CA THR A 26 -8.71 4.88 2.68
C THR A 26 -8.12 5.99 3.53
N ASP A 27 -8.42 7.24 3.19
CA ASP A 27 -7.92 8.42 3.91
C ASP A 27 -8.37 8.47 5.38
N GLY A 28 -9.60 8.02 5.68
CA GLY A 28 -10.11 8.03 7.05
C GLY A 28 -11.49 7.44 7.22
N ILE A 29 -11.72 6.85 8.38
CA ILE A 29 -13.03 6.37 8.83
C ILE A 29 -13.32 6.98 10.20
N ALA A 30 -14.43 7.70 10.30
CA ALA A 30 -14.91 8.28 11.55
C ALA A 30 -16.25 7.63 11.94
N VAL A 31 -16.35 7.23 13.20
CA VAL A 31 -17.59 6.71 13.80
C VAL A 31 -17.95 7.59 14.97
N ARG A 32 -19.20 8.07 15.02
CA ARG A 32 -19.68 8.87 16.15
C ARG A 32 -19.56 8.08 17.46
N PRO A 33 -19.20 8.72 18.59
CA PRO A 33 -18.98 8.01 19.86
C PRO A 33 -20.16 7.17 20.35
N ASP A 34 -21.38 7.61 20.11
CA ASP A 34 -22.62 6.93 20.50
C ASP A 34 -22.93 5.67 19.68
N HIS A 35 -22.25 5.48 18.54
CA HIS A 35 -22.38 4.30 17.67
C HIS A 35 -21.14 3.38 17.70
N ARG A 36 -20.25 3.56 18.67
CA ARG A 36 -19.09 2.68 18.85
C ARG A 36 -19.54 1.28 19.26
N ARG A 37 -18.75 0.27 18.90
CA ARG A 37 -19.00 -1.17 19.17
C ARG A 37 -20.21 -1.78 18.45
N GLU A 38 -20.93 -1.00 17.64
CA GLU A 38 -21.99 -1.53 16.74
C GLU A 38 -21.42 -2.14 15.43
N GLY A 39 -20.09 -2.09 15.25
CA GLY A 39 -19.42 -2.59 14.04
C GLY A 39 -19.54 -1.68 12.82
N VAL A 40 -19.99 -0.43 12.99
CA VAL A 40 -20.17 0.54 11.88
C VAL A 40 -18.86 0.78 11.12
N GLY A 41 -17.75 1.04 11.84
CA GLY A 41 -16.44 1.26 11.22
C GLY A 41 -16.00 0.07 10.37
N ARG A 42 -16.21 -1.16 10.87
CA ARG A 42 -15.89 -2.40 10.15
C ARG A 42 -16.73 -2.56 8.89
N LYS A 43 -18.04 -2.27 8.94
CA LYS A 43 -18.91 -2.30 7.77
C LYS A 43 -18.45 -1.29 6.70
N ILE A 44 -18.05 -0.09 7.12
CA ILE A 44 -17.51 0.94 6.20
C ILE A 44 -16.19 0.47 5.59
N LYS A 45 -15.25 -0.05 6.39
CA LYS A 45 -13.95 -0.53 5.88
C LYS A 45 -14.13 -1.64 4.84
N LEU A 46 -14.94 -2.65 5.15
CA LEU A 46 -15.22 -3.76 4.23
C LEU A 46 -15.96 -3.29 2.96
N PHE A 47 -16.82 -2.28 3.07
CA PHE A 47 -17.44 -1.65 1.91
C PHE A 47 -16.39 -0.96 1.03
N CYS A 48 -15.46 -0.19 1.61
CA CYS A 48 -14.37 0.46 0.87
C CYS A 48 -13.50 -0.58 0.15
N ASP A 49 -13.11 -1.66 0.84
CA ASP A 49 -12.33 -2.76 0.25
C ASP A 49 -13.07 -3.38 -0.95
N SER A 50 -14.36 -3.70 -0.77
CA SER A 50 -15.20 -4.27 -1.82
C SER A 50 -15.46 -3.29 -2.97
N PHE A 51 -15.56 -2.00 -2.69
CA PHE A 51 -15.71 -0.96 -3.69
C PHE A 51 -14.44 -0.85 -4.53
N ALA A 52 -13.28 -0.71 -3.89
CA ALA A 52 -11.99 -0.65 -4.56
C ALA A 52 -11.72 -1.89 -5.42
N ALA A 53 -12.00 -3.09 -4.91
CA ALA A 53 -11.85 -4.34 -5.65
C ALA A 53 -12.71 -4.38 -6.93
N ARG A 54 -13.99 -3.97 -6.82
CA ARG A 54 -14.90 -3.87 -7.98
C ARG A 54 -14.45 -2.85 -9.02
N HIS A 55 -13.66 -1.87 -8.60
CA HIS A 55 -13.05 -0.85 -9.45
C HIS A 55 -11.59 -1.17 -9.81
N HIS A 56 -11.20 -2.45 -9.72
CA HIS A 56 -9.93 -3.01 -10.20
C HIS A 56 -8.68 -2.62 -9.39
N ALA A 57 -8.84 -2.08 -8.18
CA ALA A 57 -7.72 -2.04 -7.25
C ALA A 57 -7.33 -3.46 -6.85
N ALA A 58 -6.04 -3.75 -6.87
CA ALA A 58 -5.46 -5.00 -6.38
C ALA A 58 -5.04 -4.89 -4.91
N ILE A 59 -4.76 -3.68 -4.43
CA ILE A 59 -4.27 -3.40 -3.08
C ILE A 59 -5.08 -2.25 -2.47
N MET A 60 -5.47 -2.40 -1.20
CA MET A 60 -5.95 -1.30 -0.36
C MET A 60 -4.85 -0.91 0.63
N VAL A 61 -4.65 0.39 0.82
CA VAL A 61 -3.75 0.93 1.84
C VAL A 61 -4.49 1.92 2.74
N SER A 62 -4.04 2.08 3.97
CA SER A 62 -4.48 3.17 4.85
C SER A 62 -3.51 3.43 5.98
N VAL A 63 -3.49 4.66 6.47
CA VAL A 63 -2.81 5.00 7.72
C VAL A 63 -3.73 4.73 8.91
N THR A 64 -3.21 4.02 9.89
CA THR A 64 -3.81 3.84 11.21
C THR A 64 -3.19 4.86 12.13
N THR A 65 -3.98 5.71 12.79
CA THR A 65 -3.47 6.83 13.61
C THR A 65 -3.68 6.62 15.11
N ASN A 66 -4.27 5.48 15.51
CA ASN A 66 -4.48 5.09 16.89
C ASN A 66 -4.80 3.59 16.99
N GLU A 67 -4.82 3.06 18.21
CA GLU A 67 -5.13 1.66 18.50
C GLU A 67 -6.49 1.19 17.94
N ALA A 68 -7.51 2.04 17.99
CA ALA A 68 -8.83 1.69 17.46
C ALA A 68 -8.83 1.55 15.93
N ALA A 69 -8.07 2.40 15.23
CA ALA A 69 -7.90 2.31 13.78
C ALA A 69 -7.05 1.08 13.40
N ALA A 70 -6.01 0.77 14.16
CA ALA A 70 -5.22 -0.46 13.98
C ALA A 70 -6.08 -1.71 14.17
N GLY A 71 -6.85 -1.77 15.27
CA GLY A 71 -7.78 -2.86 15.56
C GLY A 71 -8.84 -3.03 14.46
N LEU A 72 -9.43 -1.93 13.98
CA LEU A 72 -10.37 -1.95 12.86
C LEU A 72 -9.78 -2.59 11.60
N ASN A 73 -8.56 -2.19 11.22
CA ASN A 73 -7.89 -2.73 10.02
C ASN A 73 -7.53 -4.21 10.21
N HIS A 74 -7.03 -4.59 11.39
CA HIS A 74 -6.76 -5.98 11.72
C HIS A 74 -8.03 -6.86 11.64
N GLU A 75 -9.15 -6.41 12.22
CA GLU A 75 -10.44 -7.11 12.15
C GLU A 75 -11.05 -7.17 10.74
N ALA A 76 -10.62 -6.30 9.84
CA ALA A 76 -10.95 -6.32 8.43
C ALA A 76 -10.01 -7.21 7.60
N GLY A 77 -8.99 -7.84 8.22
CA GLY A 77 -8.04 -8.72 7.57
C GLY A 77 -6.86 -8.00 6.91
N HIS A 78 -6.64 -6.73 7.22
CA HIS A 78 -5.48 -5.98 6.75
C HIS A 78 -4.26 -6.35 7.61
N ILE A 79 -3.09 -6.38 6.98
CA ILE A 79 -1.81 -6.42 7.68
C ILE A 79 -1.54 -5.00 8.18
N VAL A 80 -1.44 -4.84 9.50
CA VAL A 80 -1.05 -3.59 10.13
C VAL A 80 0.42 -3.68 10.51
N PHE A 81 1.23 -2.74 10.04
CA PHE A 81 2.65 -2.74 10.34
C PHE A 81 2.92 -2.29 11.77
N GLU A 82 3.87 -2.93 12.47
CA GLU A 82 4.18 -2.59 13.86
C GLU A 82 4.94 -1.26 13.97
N ARG A 83 5.81 -0.96 12.99
CA ARG A 83 6.55 0.31 12.89
C ARG A 83 7.02 0.52 11.46
N CYS A 84 6.36 1.43 10.76
CA CYS A 84 6.63 1.71 9.36
C CYS A 84 6.79 3.23 9.19
N ASP A 85 8.02 3.68 8.98
CA ASP A 85 8.29 5.10 8.74
C ASP A 85 7.92 5.50 7.31
N GLY A 86 7.86 4.52 6.39
CA GLY A 86 7.34 4.71 5.04
C GLY A 86 6.83 3.42 4.41
N LEU A 87 5.65 3.48 3.78
CA LEU A 87 5.14 2.41 2.93
C LEU A 87 5.90 2.43 1.61
N VAL A 88 6.46 1.28 1.22
CA VAL A 88 7.18 1.11 -0.04
C VAL A 88 6.34 0.25 -0.96
N ILE A 89 5.93 0.80 -2.09
CA ILE A 89 5.32 0.00 -3.15
C ILE A 89 6.20 0.03 -4.38
N LYS A 90 6.64 -1.15 -4.80
CA LYS A 90 7.53 -1.39 -5.92
C LYS A 90 6.78 -2.07 -7.06
N TYR A 91 6.78 -1.42 -8.21
CA TYR A 91 6.34 -2.00 -9.48
C TYR A 91 7.50 -2.76 -10.13
N VAL A 92 7.33 -4.07 -10.38
CA VAL A 92 8.34 -4.91 -11.04
C VAL A 92 7.88 -5.23 -12.45
N ASP A 93 8.46 -4.55 -13.45
CA ASP A 93 8.37 -4.95 -14.85
C ASP A 93 9.66 -5.66 -15.32
N THR A 94 9.63 -6.13 -16.56
CA THR A 94 10.79 -6.78 -17.21
C THR A 94 11.93 -5.80 -17.57
N VAL A 95 11.80 -4.51 -17.30
CA VAL A 95 12.73 -3.44 -17.73
C VAL A 95 13.09 -2.50 -16.56
N GLY A 96 13.48 -3.09 -15.45
CA GLY A 96 14.75 -2.77 -14.81
C GLY A 96 14.87 -1.54 -13.91
N GLU A 97 13.85 -0.69 -13.74
CA GLU A 97 13.90 0.35 -12.70
C GLU A 97 12.57 0.45 -11.92
N PRO A 98 12.56 0.07 -10.63
CA PRO A 98 11.34 0.07 -9.85
C PRO A 98 10.81 1.48 -9.62
N LEU A 99 9.53 1.69 -9.92
CA LEU A 99 8.83 2.83 -9.35
C LEU A 99 8.59 2.52 -7.87
N ILE A 100 9.23 3.30 -7.00
CA ILE A 100 9.00 3.25 -5.56
C ILE A 100 8.02 4.38 -5.23
N TRP A 101 6.81 4.02 -4.81
CA TRP A 101 5.90 4.94 -4.16
C TRP A 101 6.20 4.89 -2.66
N LEU A 102 6.78 5.98 -2.14
CA LEU A 102 7.05 6.20 -0.73
C LEU A 102 6.02 7.17 -0.18
N HIS A 103 5.27 6.74 0.81
CA HIS A 103 4.55 7.65 1.68
C HIS A 103 5.12 7.58 3.09
N ASP A 104 5.91 8.60 3.40
CA ASP A 104 6.48 8.76 4.73
C ASP A 104 5.38 9.19 5.70
N LEU A 105 5.40 8.62 6.90
CA LEU A 105 4.69 9.21 8.02
C LEU A 105 5.54 10.39 8.52
N ASP A 106 4.92 11.56 8.66
CA ASP A 106 5.63 12.79 9.09
C ASP A 106 6.07 12.75 10.57
N GLY A 107 5.75 11.67 11.27
CA GLY A 107 6.09 11.43 12.68
C GLY A 107 5.29 12.29 13.67
N THR A 108 4.25 13.00 13.21
CA THR A 108 3.40 13.83 14.10
C THR A 108 2.56 12.99 15.06
N ILE A 109 2.23 11.76 14.66
CA ILE A 109 1.49 10.77 15.46
C ILE A 109 2.43 9.59 15.72
N PRO A 110 2.99 9.44 16.93
CA PRO A 110 3.97 8.40 17.23
C PRO A 110 3.47 6.96 17.03
N GLU A 111 2.18 6.73 17.26
CA GLU A 111 1.52 5.44 17.08
C GLU A 111 1.01 5.20 15.66
N ALA A 112 1.24 6.12 14.72
CA ALA A 112 0.76 5.94 13.36
C ALA A 112 1.51 4.82 12.65
N ALA A 113 0.78 4.04 11.88
CA ALA A 113 1.33 2.94 11.10
C ALA A 113 0.53 2.72 9.82
N TRP A 114 1.19 2.21 8.78
CA TRP A 114 0.52 1.76 7.57
C TRP A 114 -0.20 0.43 7.78
N SER A 115 -1.30 0.28 7.04
CA SER A 115 -2.07 -0.95 6.92
C SER A 115 -2.32 -1.24 5.45
N VAL A 116 -2.29 -2.52 5.10
CA VAL A 116 -2.35 -2.98 3.72
C VAL A 116 -3.19 -4.25 3.60
N SER A 117 -3.92 -4.39 2.49
CA SER A 117 -4.68 -5.59 2.16
C SER A 117 -4.63 -5.89 0.67
N VAL A 118 -4.56 -7.17 0.34
CA VAL A 118 -4.67 -7.66 -1.03
C VAL A 118 -6.14 -7.88 -1.35
N LEU A 119 -6.65 -7.10 -2.31
CA LEU A 119 -8.04 -7.17 -2.77
C LEU A 119 -8.22 -8.12 -3.95
N GLY A 120 -7.16 -8.38 -4.69
CA GLY A 120 -7.21 -9.19 -5.90
C GLY A 120 -5.84 -9.35 -6.55
N LYS A 121 -5.85 -9.87 -7.76
CA LYS A 121 -4.66 -10.12 -8.59
C LYS A 121 -4.35 -8.94 -9.50
N THR A 122 -3.08 -8.79 -9.87
CA THR A 122 -2.67 -7.87 -10.94
C THR A 122 -2.67 -8.61 -12.28
N TYR A 123 -3.05 -7.93 -13.35
CA TYR A 123 -2.93 -8.47 -14.71
C TYR A 123 -1.75 -7.77 -15.39
N GLY A 124 -0.57 -8.40 -15.27
CA GLY A 124 0.68 -7.94 -15.86
C GLY A 124 1.82 -7.93 -14.83
N PRO A 125 2.38 -6.77 -14.48
CA PRO A 125 3.53 -6.59 -13.59
C PRO A 125 3.21 -7.03 -12.14
N THR A 126 4.22 -7.57 -11.46
CA THR A 126 4.15 -7.88 -10.03
C THR A 126 4.30 -6.59 -9.23
N ILE A 127 3.41 -6.38 -8.25
CA ILE A 127 3.57 -5.32 -7.26
C ILE A 127 4.14 -5.93 -6.00
N VAL A 128 5.23 -5.39 -5.48
CA VAL A 128 5.84 -5.80 -4.21
C VAL A 128 5.62 -4.70 -3.19
N VAL A 129 5.15 -5.08 -2.01
CA VAL A 129 4.90 -4.18 -0.89
C VAL A 129 5.93 -4.45 0.18
N GLY A 130 6.55 -3.38 0.67
CA GLY A 130 7.53 -3.42 1.74
C GLY A 130 7.27 -2.32 2.77
N GLU A 131 7.82 -2.52 3.95
CA GLU A 131 7.91 -1.49 4.97
C GLU A 131 9.34 -0.94 5.00
N GLN A 132 9.48 0.37 5.02
CA GLN A 132 10.76 1.02 5.32
C GLN A 132 10.81 1.35 6.81
N ARG A 133 11.86 0.87 7.48
CA ARG A 133 12.17 1.23 8.86
C ARG A 133 13.30 2.27 8.84
N ALA A 134 13.18 3.30 9.67
CA ALA A 134 14.07 4.44 9.90
C ALA A 134 15.15 4.66 8.83
N ILE A 135 14.96 5.68 7.97
CA ILE A 135 15.94 6.10 6.95
C ILE A 135 17.27 6.43 7.65
N ARG A 136 18.19 5.48 7.70
CA ARG A 136 19.58 5.77 8.04
C ARG A 136 20.18 6.31 6.75
N ARG A 137 20.83 7.48 6.79
CA ARG A 137 21.45 8.09 5.61
C ARG A 137 22.41 7.08 4.93
N GLY A 138 21.97 6.45 3.84
CA GLY A 138 22.77 5.54 3.02
C GLY A 138 21.99 4.33 2.48
N ASN A 139 21.84 4.28 1.15
CA ASN A 139 21.29 3.20 0.32
C ASN A 139 19.88 2.70 0.67
N THR A 140 18.88 3.26 -0.01
CA THR A 140 17.44 3.15 0.25
C THR A 140 16.85 1.74 0.25
N ASP A 141 17.45 0.78 -0.47
CA ASP A 141 16.90 -0.57 -0.63
C ASP A 141 17.23 -1.53 0.52
N LYS A 142 18.28 -1.27 1.32
CA LYS A 142 18.71 -2.21 2.39
C LYS A 142 17.85 -2.12 3.65
N ASP A 143 17.13 -1.02 3.82
CA ASP A 143 16.29 -0.74 4.99
C ASP A 143 14.79 -1.06 4.72
N ILE A 144 14.51 -1.72 3.59
CA ILE A 144 13.16 -2.15 3.20
C ILE A 144 13.00 -3.63 3.54
N GLN A 145 12.02 -3.91 4.39
CA GLN A 145 11.56 -5.28 4.61
C GLN A 145 10.36 -5.53 3.68
N TRP A 146 10.55 -6.37 2.66
CA TRP A 146 9.46 -6.79 1.78
C TRP A 146 8.50 -7.70 2.54
N VAL A 147 7.20 -7.41 2.45
CA VAL A 147 6.15 -8.11 3.20
C VAL A 147 5.44 -9.10 2.29
N PHE A 148 5.08 -8.68 1.08
CA PHE A 148 4.43 -9.55 0.10
C PHE A 148 4.54 -9.03 -1.32
N ALA A 149 4.20 -9.91 -2.27
CA ALA A 149 3.99 -9.59 -3.67
C ALA A 149 2.56 -9.94 -4.12
N VAL A 150 2.07 -9.18 -5.11
CA VAL A 150 0.77 -9.35 -5.76
C VAL A 150 1.02 -9.48 -7.25
N ASP A 151 0.62 -10.60 -7.82
CA ASP A 151 0.78 -10.93 -9.23
C ASP A 151 -0.53 -11.50 -9.82
N ALA A 152 -0.45 -12.15 -10.99
CA ALA A 152 -1.59 -12.79 -11.64
C ALA A 152 -2.21 -13.95 -10.85
N ALA A 153 -1.48 -14.55 -9.90
CA ALA A 153 -1.99 -15.57 -8.99
C ALA A 153 -2.66 -14.96 -7.74
N GLY A 154 -2.52 -13.64 -7.50
CA GLY A 154 -3.18 -12.91 -6.43
C GLY A 154 -2.22 -12.47 -5.35
N HIS A 155 -1.58 -13.39 -4.65
CA HIS A 155 -0.68 -13.06 -3.55
C HIS A 155 0.39 -14.14 -3.36
N THR A 156 1.62 -13.71 -3.17
CA THR A 156 2.74 -14.54 -2.70
C THR A 156 3.45 -13.84 -1.55
N VAL A 157 3.84 -14.59 -0.52
CA VAL A 157 4.68 -14.07 0.57
C VAL A 157 6.09 -13.86 -0.01
N ALA A 158 6.66 -12.69 0.24
CA ALA A 158 7.97 -12.29 -0.27
C ALA A 158 9.12 -13.01 0.46
#